data_AF-A0AAW2EU34-F1
#
_entry.id   AF-A0AAW2EU34-F1
#
_cell.length_a   1.000
_cell.length_b   1.000
_cell.length_c   1.000
_cell.angle_alpha   90.00
_cell.angle_beta   90.00
_cell.angle_gamma   90.00
#
_symmetry.space_group_name_H-M   'P 1'
#
loop_
_entity.id
_entity.type
_entity.pdbx_description
1 polymer ?
#
loop_
_entity_poly.entity_id
_entity_poly.type
_entity_poly.pdbx_seq_one_letter_code
_entity_poly.pdbx_strand_id
1 'polypeptide(L)'
;MTTITSLSNELIDIILQQESIGIKDVVNFGSTCKRFLAVIDDDLLWHRKLFQRWPYLKKMYHKRIQDKEDIIFKEEVKASIKCRNNLRCHLTQMSDTFFNKNELADVDLVHCDTLFCPNMGAHIMSYYFVIDEILNILNMSPLSSECNLTHQYYSKKLLTYIQQRRLRDLWHEFISCPKEQQLLEQAATIVAQWYQPDKFIFYLDVEILLDNIAQQVLENLKNIHCNHPIFSISAEQFSFWKYNNIKDNQWSRKDEKQILDVLRIVLFDQLNFSSSPGPYPFNILGPKAEHILIDSVSCKL
;
A
#
# COMPACT_ATOMS: atom_id res chain seq x y z
N MET A 1 5.86 -48.72 0.60
CA MET A 1 5.50 -47.33 0.25
C MET A 1 4.81 -46.71 1.43
N THR A 2 5.38 -45.67 2.01
CA THR A 2 4.74 -44.89 3.08
C THR A 2 3.65 -44.03 2.44
N THR A 3 2.39 -44.26 2.78
CA THR A 3 1.28 -43.46 2.26
C THR A 3 1.08 -42.21 3.14
N ILE A 4 0.57 -41.11 2.58
CA ILE A 4 0.26 -39.89 3.36
C ILE A 4 -0.68 -40.18 4.55
N THR A 5 -1.52 -41.22 4.43
CA THR A 5 -2.39 -41.72 5.49
C THR A 5 -1.66 -42.35 6.67
N SER A 6 -0.38 -42.69 6.53
CA SER A 6 0.46 -43.22 7.63
C SER A 6 1.27 -42.14 8.36
N LEU A 7 1.30 -40.91 7.84
CA LEU A 7 1.97 -39.79 8.50
C LEU A 7 1.18 -39.28 9.70
N SER A 8 1.90 -38.76 10.69
CA SER A 8 1.31 -38.06 11.84
C SER A 8 0.71 -36.73 11.41
N ASN A 9 -0.20 -36.19 12.22
CA ASN A 9 -0.87 -34.93 11.90
C ASN A 9 0.12 -33.75 11.84
N GLU A 10 1.15 -33.76 12.68
CA GLU A 10 2.20 -32.74 12.71
C GLU A 10 3.02 -32.73 11.41
N LEU A 11 3.37 -33.91 10.88
CA LEU A 11 4.07 -34.00 9.60
C LEU A 11 3.19 -33.54 8.44
N ILE A 12 1.90 -33.88 8.47
CA ILE A 12 0.94 -33.40 7.46
C ILE A 12 0.83 -31.88 7.53
N ASP A 13 0.72 -31.29 8.72
CA ASP A 13 0.66 -29.84 8.88
C ASP A 13 1.92 -29.14 8.33
N ILE A 14 3.12 -29.64 8.65
CA ILE A 14 4.39 -29.12 8.09
C ILE A 14 4.41 -29.19 6.55
N ILE A 15 3.88 -30.27 5.97
CA ILE A 15 3.76 -30.41 4.51
C ILE A 15 2.79 -29.37 3.97
N LEU A 16 1.61 -29.23 4.58
CA LEU A 16 0.59 -28.27 4.15
C LEU A 16 1.09 -26.83 4.25
N GLN A 17 1.98 -26.51 5.19
CA GLN A 17 2.60 -25.19 5.31
C GLN A 17 3.57 -24.81 4.17
N GLN A 18 3.97 -25.73 3.29
CA GLN A 18 4.89 -25.43 2.18
C GLN A 18 4.29 -24.43 1.19
N GLU A 19 5.10 -23.51 0.64
CA GLU A 19 4.66 -22.46 -0.29
C GLU A 19 4.12 -23.02 -1.62
N SER A 20 4.59 -24.20 -2.03
CA SER A 20 4.12 -24.91 -3.22
C SER A 20 2.68 -25.42 -3.10
N ILE A 21 2.13 -25.50 -1.89
CA ILE A 21 0.76 -25.95 -1.63
C ILE A 21 -0.13 -24.72 -1.44
N GLY A 22 -1.03 -24.46 -2.39
CA GLY A 22 -1.92 -23.31 -2.33
C GLY A 22 -3.08 -23.51 -1.35
N ILE A 23 -3.79 -22.42 -1.05
CA ILE A 23 -5.04 -22.45 -0.24
C ILE A 23 -6.04 -23.46 -0.81
N LYS A 24 -6.19 -23.52 -2.14
CA LYS A 24 -7.09 -24.46 -2.82
C LYS A 24 -6.70 -25.91 -2.55
N ASP A 25 -5.40 -26.21 -2.55
CA ASP A 25 -4.89 -27.56 -2.30
C ASP A 25 -5.15 -28.01 -0.87
N VAL A 26 -4.97 -27.10 0.10
CA VAL A 26 -5.29 -27.35 1.52
C VAL A 26 -6.79 -27.66 1.70
N VAL A 27 -7.68 -26.87 1.08
CA VAL A 27 -9.13 -27.11 1.13
C VAL A 27 -9.51 -28.46 0.49
N ASN A 28 -8.93 -28.77 -0.67
CA ASN A 28 -9.17 -30.04 -1.35
C ASN A 28 -8.66 -31.22 -0.50
N PHE A 29 -7.52 -31.08 0.15
CA PHE A 29 -6.95 -32.08 1.04
C PHE A 29 -7.86 -32.36 2.25
N GLY A 30 -8.36 -31.32 2.91
CA GLY A 30 -9.32 -31.51 4.01
C GLY A 30 -10.63 -32.15 3.57
N SER A 31 -11.02 -31.99 2.30
CA SER A 31 -12.24 -32.58 1.74
C SER A 31 -12.15 -34.10 1.51
N THR A 32 -10.97 -34.72 1.64
CA THR A 32 -10.84 -36.16 1.35
C THR A 32 -11.28 -37.06 2.50
N CYS A 33 -11.05 -36.67 3.76
CA CYS A 33 -11.44 -37.48 4.92
C CYS A 33 -11.53 -36.66 6.22
N LYS A 34 -12.25 -37.17 7.22
CA LYS A 34 -12.44 -36.51 8.53
C LYS A 34 -11.13 -36.21 9.26
N ARG A 35 -10.12 -37.09 9.14
CA ARG A 35 -8.82 -36.88 9.77
C ARG A 35 -8.12 -35.65 9.19
N PHE A 36 -8.09 -35.52 7.87
CA PHE A 36 -7.45 -34.40 7.20
C PHE A 36 -8.26 -33.11 7.36
N LEU A 37 -9.59 -33.20 7.43
CA LEU A 37 -10.42 -32.07 7.80
C LEU A 37 -10.06 -31.52 9.18
N ALA A 38 -9.81 -32.40 10.15
CA ALA A 38 -9.37 -31.99 11.49
C ALA A 38 -7.96 -31.37 11.49
N VAL A 39 -7.04 -31.86 10.64
CA VAL A 39 -5.70 -31.26 10.49
C VAL A 39 -5.78 -29.84 9.96
N ILE A 40 -6.64 -29.57 8.97
CA ILE A 40 -6.78 -28.23 8.40
C ILE A 40 -7.64 -27.29 9.26
N ASP A 41 -8.12 -27.72 10.44
CA ASP A 41 -8.90 -26.86 11.33
C ASP A 41 -8.00 -25.94 12.19
N ASP A 42 -6.67 -26.11 12.11
CA ASP A 42 -5.70 -25.26 12.78
C ASP A 42 -5.63 -23.86 12.15
N ASP A 43 -5.90 -22.83 12.95
CA ASP A 43 -5.85 -21.44 12.53
C ASP A 43 -4.42 -20.96 12.21
N LEU A 44 -3.39 -21.57 12.82
CA LEU A 44 -1.99 -21.26 12.52
C LEU A 44 -1.61 -21.61 11.08
N LEU A 45 -2.18 -22.70 10.54
CA LEU A 45 -2.03 -23.06 9.14
C LEU A 45 -2.63 -21.98 8.24
N TRP A 46 -3.85 -21.51 8.55
CA TRP A 46 -4.53 -20.46 7.77
C TRP A 46 -3.82 -19.12 7.87
N HIS A 47 -3.31 -18.75 9.04
CA HIS A 47 -2.47 -17.58 9.25
C HIS A 47 -1.25 -17.59 8.31
N ARG A 48 -0.52 -18.72 8.28
CA ARG A 48 0.62 -18.89 7.37
C ARG A 48 0.19 -18.81 5.91
N LYS A 49 -0.89 -19.49 5.54
CA LYS A 49 -1.39 -19.51 4.15
C LYS A 49 -1.85 -18.13 3.68
N LEU A 50 -2.51 -17.37 4.55
CA LEU A 50 -2.90 -16.00 4.27
C LEU A 50 -1.67 -15.15 3.95
N PHE A 51 -0.62 -15.24 4.77
CA PHE A 51 0.59 -14.43 4.59
C PHE A 51 1.50 -14.90 3.47
N GLN A 52 1.47 -16.19 3.11
CA GLN A 52 2.12 -16.70 1.90
C GLN A 52 1.44 -16.13 0.65
N ARG A 53 0.11 -16.10 0.64
CA ARG A 53 -0.66 -15.57 -0.49
C ARG A 53 -0.61 -14.04 -0.57
N TRP A 54 -0.63 -13.35 0.57
CA TRP A 54 -0.68 -11.89 0.67
C TRP A 54 0.39 -11.33 1.63
N PRO A 55 1.68 -11.33 1.24
CA PRO A 55 2.76 -10.90 2.13
C PRO A 55 2.65 -9.44 2.58
N TYR A 56 2.14 -8.56 1.73
CA TYR A 56 1.99 -7.12 2.03
C TYR A 56 0.92 -6.85 3.10
N LEU A 57 -0.05 -7.77 3.27
CA LEU A 57 -1.09 -7.64 4.30
C LEU A 57 -0.54 -7.81 5.70
N LYS A 58 0.66 -8.38 5.87
CA LYS A 58 1.31 -8.51 7.18
C LYS A 58 1.26 -7.19 7.93
N LYS A 59 1.68 -6.07 7.33
CA LYS A 59 1.69 -4.76 7.99
C LYS A 59 0.30 -4.37 8.56
N MET A 60 -0.75 -4.62 7.79
CA MET A 60 -2.13 -4.31 8.19
C MET A 60 -2.61 -5.19 9.34
N TYR A 61 -2.34 -6.51 9.28
CA TYR A 61 -2.71 -7.43 10.36
C TYR A 61 -1.89 -7.20 11.64
N HIS A 62 -0.61 -6.85 11.54
CA HIS A 62 0.21 -6.55 12.73
C HIS A 62 -0.41 -5.40 13.53
N LYS A 63 -0.90 -4.35 12.86
CA LYS A 63 -1.61 -3.26 13.51
C LYS A 63 -2.89 -3.74 14.22
N ARG A 64 -3.74 -4.51 13.51
CA ARG A 64 -4.98 -5.06 14.10
C ARG A 64 -4.71 -5.96 15.32
N ILE A 65 -3.66 -6.77 15.27
CA ILE A 65 -3.23 -7.62 16.39
C ILE A 65 -2.72 -6.77 17.56
N GLN A 66 -1.95 -5.70 17.29
CA GLN A 66 -1.51 -4.74 18.32
C GLN A 66 -2.70 -4.04 18.98
N ASP A 67 -3.74 -3.74 18.19
CA ASP A 67 -5.02 -3.19 18.65
C ASP A 67 -5.90 -4.22 19.39
N LYS A 68 -5.38 -5.43 19.61
CA LYS A 68 -6.03 -6.56 20.32
C LYS A 68 -7.33 -7.05 19.67
N GLU A 69 -7.44 -6.92 18.36
CA GLU A 69 -8.54 -7.55 17.63
C GLU A 69 -8.41 -9.08 17.67
N ASP A 70 -9.53 -9.76 17.89
CA ASP A 70 -9.61 -11.22 17.81
C ASP A 70 -9.79 -11.62 16.33
N ILE A 71 -8.72 -12.16 15.75
CA ILE A 71 -8.65 -12.47 14.31
C ILE A 71 -8.60 -13.99 14.14
N ILE A 72 -9.63 -14.51 13.47
CA ILE A 72 -9.69 -15.92 13.06
C ILE A 72 -9.24 -15.99 11.59
N PHE A 73 -8.01 -16.43 11.35
CA PHE A 73 -7.40 -16.42 10.02
C PHE A 73 -8.13 -17.32 9.02
N LYS A 74 -8.75 -18.39 9.49
CA LYS A 74 -9.64 -19.23 8.68
C LYS A 74 -10.80 -18.45 8.09
N GLU A 75 -11.42 -17.56 8.85
CA GLU A 75 -12.52 -16.71 8.38
C GLU A 75 -12.01 -15.61 7.44
N GLU A 76 -10.82 -15.07 7.68
CA GLU A 76 -10.16 -14.13 6.76
C GLU A 76 -9.90 -14.77 5.38
N VAL A 77 -9.41 -16.02 5.36
CA VAL A 77 -9.24 -16.77 4.11
C VAL A 77 -10.58 -17.01 3.41
N LYS A 78 -11.64 -17.38 4.14
CA LYS A 78 -12.98 -17.50 3.55
C LYS A 78 -13.49 -16.18 2.98
N ALA A 79 -13.31 -15.08 3.71
CA ALA A 79 -13.69 -13.74 3.27
C ALA A 79 -12.96 -13.36 1.98
N SER A 80 -11.66 -13.65 1.88
CA SER A 80 -10.87 -13.40 0.66
C SER A 80 -11.40 -14.18 -0.56
N ILE A 81 -11.73 -15.47 -0.38
CA ILE A 81 -12.27 -16.32 -1.45
C ILE A 81 -13.64 -15.80 -1.89
N LYS A 82 -14.50 -15.44 -0.93
CA LYS A 82 -15.81 -14.84 -1.22
C LYS A 82 -15.67 -13.53 -1.99
N CYS A 83 -14.76 -12.64 -1.58
CA CYS A 83 -14.51 -11.37 -2.28
C CYS A 83 -14.07 -11.60 -3.73
N ARG A 84 -13.12 -12.52 -3.95
CA ARG A 84 -12.64 -12.88 -5.27
C ARG A 84 -13.76 -13.44 -6.16
N ASN A 85 -14.58 -14.33 -5.63
CA ASN A 85 -15.69 -14.90 -6.39
C ASN A 85 -16.71 -13.82 -6.77
N ASN A 86 -17.06 -12.94 -5.81
CA ASN A 86 -17.97 -11.83 -6.07
C ASN A 86 -17.43 -10.88 -7.14
N LEU A 87 -16.15 -10.51 -7.08
CA LEU A 87 -15.50 -9.69 -8.10
C LEU A 87 -15.60 -10.35 -9.48
N ARG A 88 -15.27 -11.64 -9.59
CA ARG A 88 -15.33 -12.36 -10.86
C ARG A 88 -16.75 -12.43 -11.42
N CYS A 89 -17.76 -12.63 -10.56
CA CYS A 89 -19.16 -12.56 -10.96
C CYS A 89 -19.53 -11.16 -11.50
N HIS A 90 -19.09 -10.08 -10.85
CA HIS A 90 -19.31 -8.72 -11.35
C HIS A 90 -18.65 -8.51 -12.70
N LEU A 91 -17.38 -8.90 -12.86
CA LEU A 91 -16.66 -8.79 -14.13
C LEU A 91 -17.34 -9.53 -15.28
N THR A 92 -17.94 -10.70 -14.99
CA THR A 92 -18.72 -11.45 -15.99
C THR A 92 -20.00 -10.70 -16.39
N GLN A 93 -20.69 -10.07 -15.44
CA GLN A 93 -21.91 -9.31 -15.70
C GLN A 93 -21.65 -7.96 -16.38
N MET A 94 -20.45 -7.41 -16.21
CA MET A 94 -20.07 -6.11 -16.76
C MET A 94 -20.09 -6.10 -18.29
N SER A 95 -19.74 -7.21 -18.97
CA SER A 95 -19.86 -7.28 -20.43
C SER A 95 -21.28 -7.02 -20.85
N ASP A 96 -22.24 -7.74 -20.28
CA ASP A 96 -23.64 -7.68 -20.70
C ASP A 96 -24.26 -6.31 -20.35
N THR A 97 -23.83 -5.73 -19.24
CA THR A 97 -24.37 -4.47 -18.72
C THR A 97 -23.82 -3.25 -19.46
N PHE A 98 -22.54 -3.29 -19.87
CA PHE A 98 -21.82 -2.11 -20.35
C PHE A 98 -21.27 -2.22 -21.76
N PHE A 99 -21.56 -3.30 -22.50
CA PHE A 99 -21.09 -3.49 -23.88
C PHE A 99 -21.38 -2.29 -24.81
N ASN A 100 -22.53 -1.64 -24.63
CA ASN A 100 -22.96 -0.51 -25.47
C ASN A 100 -22.36 0.84 -25.04
N LYS A 101 -21.58 0.89 -23.95
CA LYS A 101 -20.99 2.12 -23.44
C LYS A 101 -19.54 2.25 -23.89
N ASN A 102 -19.23 3.39 -24.50
CA ASN A 102 -17.86 3.70 -24.91
C ASN A 102 -16.95 4.01 -23.70
N GLU A 103 -17.51 4.61 -22.66
CA GLU A 103 -16.81 4.93 -21.42
C GLU A 103 -17.67 4.60 -20.19
N LEU A 104 -17.00 4.11 -19.14
CA LEU A 104 -17.60 3.86 -17.83
C LEU A 104 -17.34 5.07 -16.94
N ALA A 105 -18.41 5.66 -16.42
CA ALA A 105 -18.34 6.71 -15.41
C ALA A 105 -18.43 6.14 -13.99
N ASP A 106 -17.99 6.90 -12.98
CA ASP A 106 -18.06 6.49 -11.57
C ASP A 106 -19.47 6.05 -11.14
N VAL A 107 -20.51 6.75 -11.63
CA VAL A 107 -21.92 6.43 -11.37
C VAL A 107 -22.29 5.00 -11.80
N ASP A 108 -21.65 4.48 -12.85
CA ASP A 108 -21.89 3.13 -13.34
C ASP A 108 -21.28 2.06 -12.43
N LEU A 109 -20.28 2.44 -11.63
CA LEU A 109 -19.49 1.55 -10.79
C LEU A 109 -19.89 1.60 -9.31
N VAL A 110 -20.81 2.49 -8.91
CA VAL A 110 -21.26 2.64 -7.50
C VAL A 110 -21.73 1.33 -6.87
N HIS A 111 -22.38 0.45 -7.65
CA HIS A 111 -22.81 -0.85 -7.16
C HIS A 111 -21.65 -1.74 -6.68
N CYS A 112 -20.44 -1.51 -7.20
CA CYS A 112 -19.21 -2.20 -6.81
C CYS A 112 -18.70 -1.78 -5.42
N ASP A 113 -19.22 -0.72 -4.80
CA ASP A 113 -18.89 -0.36 -3.40
C ASP A 113 -19.18 -1.53 -2.45
N THR A 114 -20.20 -2.34 -2.75
CA THR A 114 -20.53 -3.56 -1.98
C THR A 114 -19.40 -4.61 -1.96
N LEU A 115 -18.44 -4.54 -2.91
CA LEU A 115 -17.30 -5.44 -2.96
C LEU A 115 -16.24 -5.12 -1.91
N PHE A 116 -16.11 -3.86 -1.48
CA PHE A 116 -14.96 -3.41 -0.68
C PHE A 116 -15.26 -2.43 0.44
N CYS A 117 -16.44 -1.80 0.48
CA CYS A 117 -16.80 -0.80 1.48
C CYS A 117 -17.43 -1.45 2.73
N PRO A 118 -16.81 -1.36 3.92
CA PRO A 118 -17.34 -2.01 5.13
C PRO A 118 -18.71 -1.48 5.57
N ASN A 119 -19.00 -0.20 5.34
CA ASN A 119 -20.30 0.40 5.62
C ASN A 119 -21.45 -0.17 4.75
N MET A 120 -21.12 -0.85 3.64
CA MET A 120 -22.06 -1.57 2.79
C MET A 120 -22.09 -3.08 3.09
N GLY A 121 -21.48 -3.52 4.20
CA GLY A 121 -21.43 -4.92 4.63
C GLY A 121 -20.26 -5.73 4.05
N ALA A 122 -19.30 -5.09 3.39
CA ALA A 122 -18.07 -5.76 2.99
C ALA A 122 -17.18 -6.10 4.20
N HIS A 123 -16.28 -7.06 4.03
CA HIS A 123 -15.30 -7.39 5.06
C HIS A 123 -14.28 -6.25 5.20
N ILE A 124 -13.74 -6.01 6.39
CA ILE A 124 -12.79 -4.88 6.63
C ILE A 124 -11.54 -4.96 5.74
N MET A 125 -11.12 -6.18 5.40
CA MET A 125 -9.99 -6.43 4.49
C MET A 125 -10.39 -6.53 3.01
N SER A 126 -11.68 -6.42 2.67
CA SER A 126 -12.18 -6.61 1.30
C SER A 126 -11.50 -5.71 0.29
N TYR A 127 -11.23 -4.44 0.62
CA TYR A 127 -10.48 -3.54 -0.25
C TYR A 127 -9.18 -4.19 -0.75
N TYR A 128 -8.39 -4.72 0.17
CA TYR A 128 -7.08 -5.26 -0.20
C TYR A 128 -7.23 -6.56 -1.01
N PHE A 129 -8.17 -7.43 -0.64
CA PHE A 129 -8.44 -8.66 -1.39
C PHE A 129 -8.91 -8.38 -2.82
N VAL A 130 -9.74 -7.34 -3.02
CA VAL A 130 -10.22 -6.95 -4.34
C VAL A 130 -9.10 -6.36 -5.19
N ILE A 131 -8.30 -5.45 -4.64
CA ILE A 131 -7.15 -4.86 -5.36
C ILE A 131 -6.15 -5.95 -5.76
N ASP A 132 -5.86 -6.92 -4.88
CA ASP A 132 -4.99 -8.06 -5.18
C ASP A 132 -5.47 -8.84 -6.41
N GLU A 133 -6.74 -9.22 -6.41
CA GLU A 133 -7.30 -10.06 -7.46
C GLU A 133 -7.41 -9.29 -8.78
N ILE A 134 -7.72 -7.99 -8.74
CA ILE A 134 -7.66 -7.11 -9.91
C ILE A 134 -6.26 -7.09 -10.50
N LEU A 135 -5.23 -6.86 -9.69
CA LEU A 135 -3.85 -6.84 -10.18
C LEU A 135 -3.39 -8.20 -10.69
N ASN A 136 -3.83 -9.29 -10.05
CA ASN A 136 -3.60 -10.65 -10.54
C ASN A 136 -4.19 -10.84 -11.94
N ILE A 137 -5.45 -10.41 -12.17
CA ILE A 137 -6.10 -10.46 -13.49
C ILE A 137 -5.34 -9.61 -14.53
N LEU A 138 -4.90 -8.41 -14.14
CA LEU A 138 -4.17 -7.49 -15.03
C LEU A 138 -2.77 -8.00 -15.39
N ASN A 139 -2.11 -8.74 -14.49
CA ASN A 139 -0.80 -9.33 -14.71
C ASN A 139 -0.86 -10.66 -15.49
N MET A 140 -2.04 -11.22 -15.75
CA MET A 140 -2.16 -12.42 -16.58
C MET A 140 -1.70 -12.15 -18.01
N SER A 141 -0.82 -13.03 -18.51
CA SER A 141 -0.39 -12.98 -19.91
C SER A 141 -1.59 -13.13 -20.84
N PRO A 142 -1.72 -12.30 -21.90
CA PRO A 142 -2.75 -12.47 -22.94
C PRO A 142 -2.71 -13.84 -23.63
N LEU A 143 -1.57 -14.52 -23.58
CA LEU A 143 -1.37 -15.85 -24.17
C LEU A 143 -1.82 -16.99 -23.25
N SER A 144 -2.21 -16.70 -22.01
CA SER A 144 -2.75 -17.70 -21.09
C SER A 144 -4.17 -18.09 -21.48
N SER A 145 -4.48 -19.39 -21.47
CA SER A 145 -5.85 -19.90 -21.70
C SER A 145 -6.84 -19.44 -20.62
N GLU A 146 -6.37 -18.97 -19.48
CA GLU A 146 -7.20 -18.40 -18.40
C GLU A 146 -7.41 -16.89 -18.55
N CYS A 147 -6.75 -16.24 -19.51
CA CYS A 147 -6.85 -14.81 -19.72
C CYS A 147 -8.15 -14.43 -20.44
N ASN A 148 -8.94 -13.56 -19.82
CA ASN A 148 -10.12 -12.95 -20.42
C ASN A 148 -9.86 -11.45 -20.60
N LEU A 149 -9.65 -11.02 -21.84
CA LEU A 149 -9.35 -9.62 -22.18
C LEU A 149 -10.47 -8.66 -21.75
N THR A 150 -11.73 -9.11 -21.79
CA THR A 150 -12.88 -8.34 -21.30
C THR A 150 -12.77 -8.12 -19.79
N HIS A 151 -12.39 -9.15 -19.04
CA HIS A 151 -12.15 -9.01 -17.60
C HIS A 151 -10.95 -8.11 -17.30
N GLN A 152 -9.89 -8.13 -18.12
CA GLN A 152 -8.75 -7.22 -17.95
C GLN A 152 -9.15 -5.76 -18.19
N TYR A 153 -9.94 -5.50 -19.24
CA TYR A 153 -10.46 -4.16 -19.52
C TYR A 153 -11.27 -3.61 -18.35
N TYR A 154 -12.26 -4.37 -17.86
CA TYR A 154 -13.09 -3.93 -16.74
C TYR A 154 -12.33 -3.87 -15.42
N SER A 155 -11.40 -4.80 -15.18
CA SER A 155 -10.50 -4.76 -14.01
C SER A 155 -9.68 -3.47 -13.96
N LYS A 156 -9.19 -2.97 -15.11
CA LYS A 156 -8.44 -1.70 -15.16
C LYS A 156 -9.31 -0.51 -14.77
N LYS A 157 -10.56 -0.48 -15.25
CA LYS A 157 -11.53 0.58 -14.89
C LYS A 157 -11.92 0.53 -13.42
N LEU A 158 -12.20 -0.68 -12.91
CA LEU A 158 -12.48 -0.91 -11.49
C LEU A 158 -11.31 -0.54 -10.59
N LEU A 159 -10.07 -0.83 -10.98
CA LEU A 159 -8.89 -0.47 -10.19
C LEU A 159 -8.87 1.03 -9.88
N THR A 160 -9.00 1.85 -10.92
CA THR A 160 -9.02 3.31 -10.79
C THR A 160 -10.18 3.76 -9.91
N TYR A 161 -11.39 3.24 -10.16
CA TYR A 161 -12.57 3.60 -9.39
C TYR A 161 -12.44 3.28 -7.89
N ILE A 162 -12.10 2.02 -7.56
CA ILE A 162 -12.02 1.53 -6.17
C ILE A 162 -11.00 2.35 -5.38
N GLN A 163 -9.87 2.66 -6.00
CA GLN A 163 -8.84 3.45 -5.34
C GLN A 163 -9.26 4.90 -5.13
N GLN A 164 -9.79 5.56 -6.16
CA GLN A 164 -10.29 6.93 -6.03
C GLN A 164 -11.42 7.03 -5.00
N ARG A 165 -12.30 6.03 -4.94
CA ARG A 165 -13.36 5.94 -3.92
C ARG A 165 -12.78 5.90 -2.51
N ARG A 166 -11.79 5.04 -2.24
CA ARG A 166 -11.09 4.95 -0.95
C ARG A 166 -10.31 6.23 -0.63
N LEU A 167 -9.59 6.76 -1.61
CA LEU A 167 -8.77 7.97 -1.43
C LEU A 167 -9.61 9.19 -1.15
N ARG A 168 -10.84 9.26 -1.67
CA ARG A 168 -11.80 10.32 -1.30
C ARG A 168 -12.12 10.28 0.20
N ASP A 169 -12.38 9.09 0.74
CA ASP A 169 -12.64 8.93 2.18
C ASP A 169 -11.40 9.29 3.02
N LEU A 170 -10.21 8.83 2.62
CA LEU A 170 -8.93 9.18 3.26
C LEU A 170 -8.63 10.69 3.19
N TRP A 171 -8.92 11.32 2.06
CA TRP A 171 -8.77 12.77 1.89
C TRP A 171 -9.74 13.53 2.80
N HIS A 172 -10.99 13.07 2.91
CA HIS A 172 -11.96 13.67 3.84
C HIS A 172 -11.53 13.53 5.30
N GLU A 173 -11.01 12.37 5.70
CA GLU A 173 -10.42 12.17 7.03
C GLU A 173 -9.25 13.13 7.27
N PHE A 174 -8.32 13.21 6.32
CA PHE A 174 -7.15 14.09 6.38
C PHE A 174 -7.52 15.58 6.53
N ILE A 175 -8.42 16.11 5.69
CA ILE A 175 -8.81 17.54 5.78
C ILE A 175 -9.65 17.85 7.04
N SER A 176 -10.22 16.83 7.68
CA SER A 176 -10.96 16.98 8.94
C SER A 176 -10.03 17.07 10.15
N CYS A 177 -8.77 16.67 10.03
CA CYS A 177 -7.76 16.85 11.07
C CYS A 177 -7.46 18.35 11.31
N PRO A 178 -6.97 18.74 12.50
CA PRO A 178 -6.46 20.08 12.75
C PRO A 178 -5.41 20.50 11.71
N LYS A 179 -5.37 21.77 11.32
CA LYS A 179 -4.43 22.29 10.30
C LYS A 179 -2.97 22.00 10.65
N GLU A 180 -2.66 21.97 11.93
CA GLU A 180 -1.34 21.62 12.45
C GLU A 180 -0.97 20.18 12.10
N GLN A 181 -1.92 19.24 12.07
CA GLN A 181 -1.67 17.82 11.79
C GLN A 181 -1.83 17.44 10.31
N GLN A 182 -2.20 18.40 9.45
CA GLN A 182 -2.33 18.19 8.00
C GLN A 182 -0.96 18.25 7.33
N LEU A 183 -0.16 17.21 7.52
CA LEU A 183 1.21 17.13 7.03
C LEU A 183 1.27 17.03 5.49
N LEU A 184 2.23 17.72 4.89
CA LEU A 184 2.36 17.79 3.43
C LEU A 184 2.68 16.41 2.82
N GLU A 185 3.51 15.61 3.49
CA GLU A 185 3.88 14.27 3.05
C GLU A 185 2.68 13.30 3.01
N GLN A 186 1.72 13.46 3.92
CA GLN A 186 0.47 12.69 3.90
C GLN A 186 -0.38 13.09 2.70
N ALA A 187 -0.58 14.39 2.48
CA ALA A 187 -1.31 14.90 1.32
C ALA A 187 -0.67 14.44 0.00
N ALA A 188 0.65 14.62 -0.12
CA ALA A 188 1.41 14.19 -1.30
C ALA A 188 1.30 12.68 -1.54
N THR A 189 1.28 11.86 -0.48
CA THR A 189 1.07 10.41 -0.59
C THR A 189 -0.32 10.09 -1.15
N ILE A 190 -1.37 10.75 -0.66
CA ILE A 190 -2.75 10.54 -1.15
C ILE A 190 -2.84 10.95 -2.63
N VAL A 191 -2.26 12.09 -3.00
CA VAL A 191 -2.26 12.56 -4.39
C VAL A 191 -1.45 11.61 -5.29
N ALA A 192 -0.29 11.13 -4.85
CA ALA A 192 0.50 10.16 -5.61
C ALA A 192 -0.28 8.85 -5.85
N GLN A 193 -0.99 8.35 -4.84
CA GLN A 193 -1.86 7.17 -4.97
C GLN A 193 -3.01 7.42 -5.96
N TRP A 194 -3.54 8.64 -6.01
CA TRP A 194 -4.65 9.00 -6.92
C TRP A 194 -4.26 8.88 -8.39
N TYR A 195 -3.05 9.33 -8.74
CA TYR A 195 -2.55 9.34 -10.12
C TYR A 195 -1.78 8.08 -10.52
N GLN A 196 -1.39 7.24 -9.55
CA GLN A 196 -0.61 6.02 -9.79
C GLN A 196 -1.32 4.78 -9.22
N PRO A 197 -2.49 4.42 -9.75
CA PRO A 197 -3.33 3.43 -9.11
C PRO A 197 -2.80 1.99 -9.17
N ASP A 198 -1.87 1.73 -10.06
CA ASP A 198 -1.15 0.46 -10.17
C ASP A 198 -0.03 0.31 -9.13
N LYS A 199 0.33 1.38 -8.40
CA LYS A 199 1.43 1.36 -7.43
C LYS A 199 0.93 1.28 -5.99
N PHE A 200 1.46 0.32 -5.25
CA PHE A 200 1.27 0.23 -3.80
C PHE A 200 2.24 1.16 -3.07
N ILE A 201 1.84 2.42 -2.93
CA ILE A 201 2.54 3.40 -2.10
C ILE A 201 1.90 3.36 -0.72
N PHE A 202 2.65 3.11 0.36
CA PHE A 202 2.14 3.21 1.72
C PHE A 202 2.72 4.44 2.41
N TYR A 203 1.89 5.20 3.13
CA TYR A 203 2.34 6.36 3.88
C TYR A 203 3.45 6.01 4.88
N LEU A 204 3.36 4.88 5.58
CA LEU A 204 4.42 4.42 6.49
C LEU A 204 5.78 4.25 5.79
N ASP A 205 5.79 3.81 4.53
CA ASP A 205 7.03 3.65 3.79
C ASP A 205 7.63 5.01 3.39
N VAL A 206 6.77 5.99 3.09
CA VAL A 206 7.18 7.39 2.87
C VAL A 206 7.71 8.03 4.15
N GLU A 207 7.01 7.83 5.27
CA GLU A 207 7.41 8.31 6.60
C GLU A 207 8.80 7.78 6.98
N ILE A 208 9.02 6.46 6.87
CA ILE A 208 10.33 5.84 7.16
C ILE A 208 11.42 6.40 6.26
N LEU A 209 11.13 6.62 4.96
CA LEU A 209 12.10 7.21 4.04
C LEU A 209 12.49 8.63 4.47
N LEU A 210 11.51 9.46 4.82
CA LEU A 210 11.74 10.83 5.27
C LEU A 210 12.51 10.87 6.60
N ASP A 211 12.16 9.98 7.54
CA ASP A 211 12.89 9.82 8.81
C ASP A 211 14.38 9.48 8.56
N ASN A 212 14.64 8.53 7.66
CA ASN A 212 16.01 8.13 7.31
C ASN A 212 16.79 9.29 6.67
N ILE A 213 16.17 10.08 5.80
CA ILE A 213 16.78 11.27 5.22
C ILE A 213 17.09 12.30 6.31
N ALA A 214 16.12 12.59 7.19
CA ALA A 214 16.31 13.53 8.29
C ALA A 214 17.45 13.11 9.21
N GLN A 215 17.56 11.81 9.52
CA GLN A 215 18.67 11.28 10.32
C GLN A 215 20.02 11.47 9.62
N GLN A 216 20.14 11.14 8.33
CA GLN A 216 21.38 11.34 7.56
C GLN A 216 21.79 12.82 7.50
N VAL A 217 20.82 13.72 7.35
CA VAL A 217 21.06 15.17 7.39
C VAL A 217 21.59 15.59 8.75
N LEU A 218 21.00 15.12 9.85
CA LEU A 218 21.48 15.44 11.20
C LEU A 218 22.89 14.91 11.46
N GLU A 219 23.20 13.69 11.00
CA GLU A 219 24.54 13.10 11.12
C GLU A 219 25.60 13.90 10.35
N ASN A 220 25.32 14.24 9.09
CA ASN A 220 26.23 15.06 8.28
C ASN A 220 26.36 16.48 8.83
N LEU A 221 25.26 17.08 9.29
CA LEU A 221 25.24 18.41 9.89
C LEU A 221 26.09 18.43 11.17
N LYS A 222 26.08 17.36 11.97
CA LYS A 222 26.90 17.26 13.17
C LYS A 222 28.40 17.24 12.83
N ASN A 223 28.77 16.61 11.71
CA ASN A 223 30.15 16.54 11.25
C ASN A 223 30.66 17.89 10.72
N ILE A 224 29.82 18.65 10.02
CA ILE A 224 30.20 19.91 9.36
C ILE A 224 29.98 21.13 10.29
N HIS A 225 28.91 21.10 11.07
CA HIS A 225 28.41 22.19 11.91
C HIS A 225 27.97 21.67 13.29
N CYS A 226 28.91 21.12 14.07
CA CYS A 226 28.64 20.51 15.38
C CYS A 226 27.96 21.44 16.41
N ASN A 227 28.12 22.76 16.27
CA ASN A 227 27.52 23.78 17.14
C ASN A 227 26.16 24.28 16.62
N HIS A 228 25.56 23.61 15.62
CA HIS A 228 24.27 24.02 15.08
C HIS A 228 23.18 23.97 16.18
N PRO A 229 22.35 25.02 16.34
CA PRO A 229 21.36 25.09 17.42
C PRO A 229 20.35 23.93 17.48
N ILE A 230 20.10 23.24 16.35
CA ILE A 230 19.29 22.01 16.25
C ILE A 230 19.70 20.91 17.24
N PHE A 231 20.97 20.83 17.62
CA PHE A 231 21.45 19.83 18.57
C PHE A 231 21.15 20.19 20.03
N SER A 232 20.66 21.39 20.29
CA SER A 232 20.18 21.83 21.62
C SER A 232 18.69 21.59 21.81
N ILE A 233 17.98 21.12 20.78
CA ILE A 233 16.54 20.84 20.83
C ILE A 233 16.25 19.54 21.59
N SER A 234 15.18 19.56 22.39
CA SER A 234 14.72 18.37 23.12
C SER A 234 14.09 17.32 22.20
N ALA A 235 14.18 16.05 22.60
CA ALA A 235 13.52 14.95 21.88
C ALA A 235 11.98 15.12 21.81
N GLU A 236 11.39 15.75 22.82
CA GLU A 236 9.96 16.08 22.88
C GLU A 236 9.58 17.06 21.76
N GLN A 237 10.41 18.08 21.54
CA GLN A 237 10.17 19.07 20.50
C GLN A 237 10.33 18.46 19.09
N PHE A 238 11.31 17.60 18.87
CA PHE A 238 11.43 16.85 17.60
C PHE A 238 10.22 15.95 17.36
N SER A 239 9.74 15.27 18.40
CA SER A 239 8.55 14.43 18.32
C SER A 239 7.31 15.26 17.99
N PHE A 240 7.18 16.44 18.58
CA PHE A 240 6.10 17.38 18.26
C PHE A 240 6.17 17.84 16.80
N TRP A 241 7.36 18.24 16.30
CA TRP A 241 7.56 18.67 14.92
C TRP A 241 7.30 17.57 13.89
N LYS A 242 7.59 16.32 14.22
CA LYS A 242 7.31 15.19 13.33
C LYS A 242 5.82 15.08 12.98
N TYR A 243 4.94 15.40 13.91
CA TYR A 243 3.49 15.22 13.74
C TYR A 243 2.73 16.53 13.59
N ASN A 244 3.42 17.67 13.51
CA ASN A 244 2.77 18.98 13.42
C ASN A 244 3.52 19.95 12.48
N ASN A 245 2.77 20.64 11.63
CA ASN A 245 3.20 21.78 10.83
C ASN A 245 3.73 22.91 11.74
N ILE A 246 4.91 23.40 11.41
CA ILE A 246 5.59 24.48 12.12
C ILE A 246 5.35 25.79 11.37
N LYS A 247 4.79 26.80 12.04
CA LYS A 247 4.40 28.07 11.40
C LYS A 247 5.57 29.05 11.23
N ASP A 248 6.58 28.94 12.09
CA ASP A 248 7.67 29.91 12.18
C ASP A 248 9.02 29.28 11.85
N ASN A 249 9.89 30.06 11.18
CA ASN A 249 11.28 29.67 10.99
C ASN A 249 11.98 29.65 12.35
N GLN A 250 12.47 28.48 12.74
CA GLN A 250 13.13 28.25 14.03
C GLN A 250 14.60 28.67 13.99
N TRP A 251 15.10 29.00 12.81
CA TRP A 251 16.52 29.16 12.52
C TRP A 251 16.83 30.55 11.97
N SER A 252 18.02 31.04 12.28
CA SER A 252 18.54 32.20 11.57
C SER A 252 18.80 31.83 10.11
N ARG A 253 18.82 32.80 9.20
CA ARG A 253 19.16 32.57 7.79
C ARG A 253 20.48 31.81 7.61
N LYS A 254 21.44 32.01 8.53
CA LYS A 254 22.73 31.31 8.50
C LYS A 254 22.55 29.83 8.81
N ASP A 255 21.83 29.51 9.88
CA ASP A 255 21.58 28.14 10.35
C ASP A 255 20.71 27.38 9.33
N GLU A 256 19.68 28.04 8.78
CA GLU A 256 18.85 27.50 7.70
C GLU A 256 19.70 27.12 6.48
N LYS A 257 20.61 28.01 6.06
CA LYS A 257 21.51 27.73 4.94
C LYS A 257 22.39 26.51 5.21
N GLN A 258 22.89 26.35 6.43
CA GLN A 258 23.68 25.18 6.82
C GLN A 258 22.88 23.88 6.69
N ILE A 259 21.62 23.89 7.12
CA ILE A 259 20.73 22.72 6.94
C ILE A 259 20.49 22.46 5.45
N LEU A 260 20.18 23.48 4.65
CA LEU A 260 19.90 23.33 3.22
C LEU A 260 21.11 22.82 2.43
N ASP A 261 22.31 23.31 2.75
CA ASP A 261 23.55 22.86 2.10
C ASP A 261 23.81 21.37 2.40
N VAL A 262 23.59 20.94 3.65
CA VAL A 262 23.73 19.52 4.05
C VAL A 262 22.63 18.65 3.44
N LEU A 263 21.38 19.12 3.44
CA LEU A 263 20.26 18.43 2.80
C LEU A 263 20.53 18.18 1.32
N ARG A 264 21.09 19.17 0.63
CA ARG A 264 21.50 19.03 -0.77
C ARG A 264 22.54 17.93 -0.96
N ILE A 265 23.57 17.89 -0.12
CA ILE A 265 24.60 16.83 -0.17
C ILE A 265 23.96 15.46 0.02
N VAL A 266 23.09 15.30 1.03
CA VAL A 266 22.40 14.03 1.29
C VAL A 266 21.55 13.61 0.10
N LEU A 267 20.67 14.49 -0.39
CA LEU A 267 19.75 14.15 -1.48
C LEU A 267 20.47 13.86 -2.79
N PHE A 268 21.36 14.75 -3.23
CA PHE A 268 21.94 14.68 -4.56
C PHE A 268 23.20 13.83 -4.63
N ASP A 269 24.08 13.92 -3.62
CA ASP A 269 25.39 13.25 -3.68
C ASP A 269 25.34 11.85 -3.05
N GLN A 270 24.58 11.67 -1.97
CA GLN A 270 24.53 10.38 -1.24
C GLN A 270 23.39 9.49 -1.73
N LEU A 271 22.19 10.07 -1.88
CA LEU A 271 20.99 9.34 -2.29
C LEU A 271 20.73 9.38 -3.79
N ASN A 272 21.55 10.12 -4.56
CA ASN A 272 21.46 10.22 -6.02
C ASN A 272 20.08 10.63 -6.55
N PHE A 273 19.33 11.45 -5.79
CA PHE A 273 18.13 12.07 -6.31
C PHE A 273 18.51 12.94 -7.49
N SER A 274 18.17 12.50 -8.70
CA SER A 274 18.35 13.28 -9.91
C SER A 274 16.99 13.44 -10.56
N SER A 275 16.68 14.66 -10.99
CA SER A 275 15.55 14.87 -11.90
C SER A 275 15.82 14.02 -13.15
N SER A 276 14.96 13.04 -13.41
CA SER A 276 15.03 12.27 -14.65
C SER A 276 15.06 13.29 -15.81
N PRO A 277 15.99 13.18 -16.76
CA PRO A 277 15.97 14.05 -17.93
C PRO A 277 14.69 13.75 -18.69
N GLY A 278 13.66 14.58 -18.47
CA GLY A 278 12.45 14.54 -19.27
C GLY A 278 12.80 14.78 -20.74
N PRO A 279 11.94 14.37 -21.69
CA PRO A 279 12.23 14.46 -23.12
C PRO A 279 12.28 15.89 -23.68
N TYR A 280 12.23 16.94 -22.85
CA TYR A 280 12.28 18.33 -23.30
C TYR A 280 13.30 19.15 -22.49
N PRO A 281 14.31 19.75 -23.15
CA PRO A 281 15.24 20.66 -22.50
C PRO A 281 14.57 22.03 -22.38
N PHE A 282 14.01 22.36 -21.22
CA PHE A 282 13.70 23.75 -20.90
C PHE A 282 15.00 24.49 -20.57
N ASN A 283 15.66 25.00 -21.61
CA ASN A 283 16.54 26.14 -21.50
C ASN A 283 15.67 27.40 -21.45
N ILE A 284 15.69 28.14 -20.34
CA ILE A 284 15.66 29.61 -20.25
C ILE A 284 15.80 29.98 -18.77
N LEU A 285 16.88 30.71 -18.45
CA LEU A 285 17.25 31.37 -17.19
C LEU A 285 17.07 30.57 -15.88
N GLY A 286 18.21 30.16 -15.31
CA GLY A 286 18.30 29.38 -14.08
C GLY A 286 17.46 29.93 -12.92
N PRO A 287 16.52 29.14 -12.37
CA PRO A 287 15.85 29.51 -11.15
C PRO A 287 16.82 29.32 -9.99
N LYS A 288 16.80 30.26 -9.04
CA LYS A 288 17.55 30.16 -7.78
C LYS A 288 17.24 28.83 -7.11
N ALA A 289 18.25 28.21 -6.50
CA ALA A 289 18.18 26.89 -5.86
C ALA A 289 17.01 26.72 -4.86
N GLU A 290 16.45 27.83 -4.38
CA GLU A 290 15.26 27.92 -3.52
C GLU A 290 13.96 27.44 -4.20
N HIS A 291 13.87 27.49 -5.53
CA HIS A 291 12.69 27.02 -6.29
C HIS A 291 12.75 25.52 -6.65
N ILE A 292 13.92 24.90 -6.58
CA ILE A 292 14.11 23.51 -7.02
C ILE A 292 13.49 22.52 -6.01
N LEU A 293 13.46 22.87 -4.71
CA LEU A 293 12.86 22.02 -3.67
C LEU A 293 11.32 21.94 -3.77
N ILE A 294 10.66 23.00 -4.23
CA ILE A 294 9.20 23.00 -4.42
C ILE A 294 8.81 22.31 -5.74
N ASP A 295 9.60 22.51 -6.80
CA ASP A 295 9.31 21.91 -8.11
C ASP A 295 9.68 20.42 -8.21
N SER A 296 10.66 19.94 -7.44
CA SER A 296 11.03 18.51 -7.42
C SER A 296 10.03 17.63 -6.65
N VAL A 297 9.27 18.21 -5.72
CA VAL A 297 8.14 17.54 -5.04
C VAL A 297 6.84 17.66 -5.85
N SER A 298 6.71 18.69 -6.69
CA SER A 298 5.47 18.97 -7.43
C SER A 298 5.45 18.46 -8.88
N CYS A 299 6.59 18.18 -9.52
CA CYS A 299 6.62 17.78 -10.94
C CYS A 299 6.42 16.28 -11.23
N LYS A 300 5.95 15.49 -10.25
CA LYS A 300 5.28 14.19 -10.47
C LYS A 300 4.14 13.97 -9.47
N LEU A 301 3.30 14.98 -9.31
CA LEU A 301 1.91 14.83 -8.88
C LEU A 301 0.99 15.21 -10.03
#